data_AF-A8Y1S7-F1
#
_entry.id   AF-A8Y1S7-F1
#
_cell.length_a   1.000
_cell.length_b   1.000
_cell.length_c   1.000
_cell.angle_alpha   90.00
_cell.angle_beta   90.00
_cell.angle_gamma   90.00
#
_symmetry.space_group_name_H-M   'P 1'
#
loop_
_entity.id
_entity.type
_entity.pdbx_description
1 polymer ?
#
loop_
_entity_poly.entity_id
_entity_poly.type
_entity_poly.pdbx_seq_one_letter_code
_entity_poly.pdbx_strand_id
1 'polypeptide(L)'
;MKLFKFPYLVQQEILHNFEYKNLLLLSFVSKNMNKLIKSSQIARFKSVNFIEYGSGRSDEPLVYIPHKNTRYTILKLTGPFENPARHENDYFTLNISGKIVDVRVCIFHGLVVFSRSWEPVIKSIHNYLLNLFGSSVEYRWTTSTRTDLFEVFIPRLKNLSVLNTSCGENDMKTVDTYLLSSPVIKRIDFFIFCSLDRGFFSRCGYMPTEEPFPPESKLYQAQSIGVTQRELATPAVLRHYQGRQAFIKCERCENQDLIEFINRWKSGEAFRNLEYLEIEILISEVPQNRIFYATGTKYIDVTKRSPTHTLPKIFIDNGDDEPNTDPITSHAYVVRESDGHVASVQIQRDTFSFGVWDKTEEEFLRMVE
;
A
#
# COMPACT_ATOMS: atom_id res chain seq x y z
N MET A 1 1.53 22.52 -34.93
CA MET A 1 1.46 23.07 -33.56
C MET A 1 2.49 24.18 -33.39
N LYS A 2 2.12 25.34 -32.83
CA LYS A 2 2.99 26.53 -32.77
C LYS A 2 4.22 26.37 -31.87
N LEU A 3 4.16 25.49 -30.86
CA LEU A 3 5.27 25.29 -29.91
C LEU A 3 6.60 24.94 -30.59
N PHE A 4 6.57 24.08 -31.60
CA PHE A 4 7.78 23.66 -32.34
C PHE A 4 8.45 24.79 -33.14
N LYS A 5 7.80 25.95 -33.28
CA LYS A 5 8.39 27.13 -33.92
C LYS A 5 9.30 27.92 -32.97
N PHE A 6 9.19 27.70 -31.65
CA PHE A 6 10.04 28.39 -30.68
C PHE A 6 11.42 27.73 -30.56
N PRO A 7 12.46 28.47 -30.16
CA PRO A 7 13.76 27.89 -29.81
C PRO A 7 13.62 26.82 -28.72
N TYR A 8 14.53 25.85 -28.70
CA TYR A 8 14.47 24.70 -27.79
C TYR A 8 14.33 25.11 -26.32
N LEU A 9 15.10 26.09 -25.85
CA LEU A 9 15.04 26.57 -24.46
C LEU A 9 13.66 27.14 -24.10
N VAL A 10 13.02 27.84 -25.03
CA VAL A 10 11.65 28.36 -24.83
C VAL A 10 10.64 27.22 -24.76
N GLN A 11 10.83 26.17 -25.57
CA GLN A 11 9.98 24.96 -25.48
C GLN A 11 10.14 24.28 -24.11
N GLN A 12 11.37 24.16 -23.60
CA GLN A 12 11.65 23.58 -22.28
C GLN A 12 10.94 24.37 -21.18
N GLU A 13 11.10 25.69 -21.19
CA GLU A 13 10.51 26.58 -20.18
C GLU A 13 8.98 26.49 -20.18
N ILE A 14 8.37 26.50 -21.37
CA ILE A 14 6.93 26.34 -21.51
C ILE A 14 6.47 25.00 -20.91
N LEU A 15 7.14 23.89 -21.26
CA LEU A 15 6.79 22.55 -20.76
C LEU A 15 7.02 22.43 -19.24
N HIS A 16 8.04 23.09 -18.71
CA HIS A 16 8.34 23.09 -17.28
C HIS A 16 7.21 23.72 -16.46
N ASN A 17 6.59 24.79 -16.98
CA ASN A 17 5.49 25.50 -16.33
C ASN A 17 4.12 24.81 -16.47
N PHE A 18 4.00 23.74 -17.27
CA PHE A 18 2.75 22.97 -17.36
C PHE A 18 2.59 21.99 -16.18
N GLU A 19 1.37 21.88 -15.67
CA GLU A 19 0.98 20.81 -14.74
C GLU A 19 1.01 19.42 -15.41
N TYR A 20 1.12 18.35 -14.61
CA TYR A 20 1.19 16.97 -15.12
C TYR A 20 0.00 16.57 -16.00
N LYS A 21 -1.24 16.98 -15.63
CA LYS A 21 -2.43 16.72 -16.45
C LYS A 21 -2.33 17.37 -17.84
N ASN A 22 -1.77 18.58 -17.91
CA ASN A 22 -1.61 19.30 -19.17
C ASN A 22 -0.50 18.69 -20.03
N LEU A 23 0.59 18.25 -19.40
CA LEU A 23 1.64 17.48 -20.07
C LEU A 23 1.10 16.16 -20.65
N LEU A 24 0.28 15.45 -19.88
CA LEU A 24 -0.39 14.22 -20.35
C LEU A 24 -1.34 14.51 -21.54
N LEU A 25 -2.13 15.57 -21.48
CA LEU A 25 -2.98 15.98 -22.61
C LEU A 25 -2.15 16.33 -23.85
N LEU A 26 -1.08 17.11 -23.69
CA LEU A 26 -0.18 17.48 -24.79
C LEU A 26 0.52 16.25 -25.39
N SER A 27 0.87 15.24 -24.59
CA SER A 27 1.53 14.04 -25.10
C SER A 27 0.66 13.23 -26.06
N PHE A 28 -0.66 13.42 -26.02
CA PHE A 28 -1.60 12.82 -26.98
C PHE A 28 -1.70 13.55 -28.32
N VAL A 29 -1.24 14.80 -28.43
CA VAL A 29 -1.38 15.62 -29.65
C VAL A 29 -0.58 15.05 -30.83
N SER A 30 0.62 14.52 -30.58
CA SER A 30 1.43 13.86 -31.62
C SER A 30 2.58 13.03 -31.04
N LYS A 31 3.09 12.08 -31.83
CA LYS A 31 4.29 11.30 -31.48
C LYS A 31 5.52 12.19 -31.22
N ASN A 32 5.69 13.26 -31.99
CA ASN A 32 6.81 14.19 -31.80
C ASN A 32 6.68 14.99 -30.51
N MET A 33 5.45 15.41 -30.15
CA MET A 33 5.20 16.09 -28.87
C MET A 33 5.47 15.15 -27.69
N ASN A 34 4.99 13.90 -27.76
CA ASN A 34 5.29 12.90 -26.74
C ASN A 34 6.82 12.72 -26.55
N LYS A 35 7.57 12.56 -27.64
CA LYS A 35 9.05 12.47 -27.59
C LYS A 35 9.69 13.70 -26.93
N LEU A 36 9.25 14.91 -27.30
CA LEU A 36 9.75 16.15 -26.73
C LEU A 36 9.46 16.25 -25.21
N ILE A 37 8.23 15.93 -24.78
CA ILE A 37 7.86 15.92 -23.36
C ILE A 37 8.72 14.91 -22.59
N LYS A 38 8.86 13.70 -23.12
CA LYS A 38 9.68 12.65 -22.51
C LYS A 38 11.14 13.07 -22.32
N SER A 39 11.77 13.64 -23.33
CA SER A 39 13.18 14.02 -23.25
C SER A 39 13.40 15.26 -22.40
N SER A 40 12.46 16.20 -22.42
CA SER A 40 12.54 17.45 -21.63
C SER A 40 12.23 17.27 -20.14
N GLN A 41 11.23 16.46 -19.82
CA GLN A 41 10.71 16.34 -18.45
C GLN A 41 11.29 15.14 -17.69
N ILE A 42 12.36 14.50 -18.18
CA ILE A 42 12.91 13.28 -17.59
C ILE A 42 13.27 13.44 -16.10
N ALA A 43 13.91 14.55 -15.73
CA ALA A 43 14.28 14.81 -14.34
C ALA A 43 13.04 15.01 -13.45
N ARG A 44 12.03 15.72 -13.97
CA ARG A 44 10.76 15.97 -13.29
C ARG A 44 9.95 14.68 -13.12
N PHE A 45 9.88 13.83 -14.13
CA PHE A 45 9.20 12.54 -14.02
C PHE A 45 9.92 11.60 -13.05
N LYS A 46 11.25 11.65 -12.97
CA LYS A 46 12.03 10.91 -11.95
C LYS A 46 11.77 11.38 -10.52
N SER A 47 11.36 12.63 -10.32
CA SER A 47 10.96 13.12 -8.99
C SER A 47 9.53 12.71 -8.58
N VAL A 48 8.76 12.09 -9.47
CA VAL A 48 7.46 11.52 -9.11
C VAL A 48 7.69 10.20 -8.41
N ASN A 49 7.40 10.14 -7.11
CA ASN A 49 7.58 8.92 -6.33
C ASN A 49 6.63 7.81 -6.82
N PHE A 50 5.35 8.13 -7.03
CA PHE A 50 4.37 7.17 -7.49
C PHE A 50 3.17 7.81 -8.19
N ILE A 51 2.43 6.99 -8.95
CA ILE A 51 1.12 7.28 -9.53
C ILE A 51 0.11 6.33 -8.91
N GLU A 52 -1.01 6.88 -8.45
CA GLU A 52 -2.06 6.10 -7.78
C GLU A 52 -3.30 5.97 -8.65
N TYR A 53 -3.79 4.74 -8.73
CA TYR A 53 -5.13 4.41 -9.17
C TYR A 53 -6.01 4.26 -7.93
N GLY A 54 -7.00 5.12 -7.78
CA GLY A 54 -7.96 5.03 -6.68
C GLY A 54 -9.39 5.20 -7.18
N SER A 55 -10.31 5.42 -6.26
CA SER A 55 -11.73 5.59 -6.57
C SER A 55 -12.22 7.00 -6.27
N GLY A 56 -13.08 7.51 -7.17
CA GLY A 56 -13.80 8.76 -6.99
C GLY A 56 -15.03 8.62 -6.08
N ARG A 57 -15.82 9.69 -5.97
CA ARG A 57 -17.05 9.72 -5.14
C ARG A 57 -18.14 8.74 -5.60
N SER A 58 -18.04 8.24 -6.82
CA SER A 58 -18.99 7.32 -7.46
C SER A 58 -18.34 5.98 -7.82
N ASP A 59 -17.26 5.62 -7.11
CA ASP A 59 -16.47 4.39 -7.30
C ASP A 59 -15.79 4.24 -8.66
N GLU A 60 -15.84 5.30 -9.46
CA GLU A 60 -15.16 5.43 -10.74
C GLU A 60 -13.64 5.46 -10.56
N PRO A 61 -12.87 4.71 -11.37
CA PRO A 61 -11.42 4.73 -11.28
C PRO A 61 -10.84 6.12 -11.61
N LEU A 62 -10.02 6.65 -10.71
CA LEU A 62 -9.27 7.88 -10.86
C LEU A 62 -7.78 7.57 -10.91
N VAL A 63 -7.05 8.30 -11.74
CA VAL A 63 -5.59 8.29 -11.77
C VAL A 63 -5.10 9.67 -11.33
N TYR A 64 -4.24 9.70 -10.32
CA TYR A 64 -3.72 10.93 -9.79
C TYR A 64 -2.25 10.82 -9.38
N ILE A 65 -1.59 11.97 -9.37
CA ILE A 65 -0.25 12.14 -8.82
C ILE A 65 -0.41 12.91 -7.52
N PRO A 66 -0.18 12.29 -6.36
CA PRO A 66 -0.19 13.02 -5.11
C PRO A 66 1.01 13.96 -5.03
N HIS A 67 0.76 15.13 -4.49
CA HIS A 67 1.81 16.10 -4.19
C HIS A 67 1.37 16.90 -2.96
N LYS A 68 2.12 16.74 -1.88
CA LYS A 68 1.76 17.20 -0.53
C LYS A 68 0.35 16.70 -0.16
N ASN A 69 -0.46 17.55 0.48
CA ASN A 69 -1.82 17.23 0.91
C ASN A 69 -2.87 17.33 -0.20
N THR A 70 -2.46 17.26 -1.47
CA THR A 70 -3.36 17.40 -2.63
C THR A 70 -3.20 16.26 -3.61
N ARG A 71 -4.33 15.83 -4.18
CA ARG A 71 -4.39 14.79 -5.22
C ARG A 71 -4.57 15.49 -6.56
N TYR A 72 -3.54 15.51 -7.40
CA TYR A 72 -3.66 16.07 -8.75
C TYR A 72 -4.21 14.99 -9.68
N THR A 73 -5.53 14.96 -9.85
CA THR A 73 -6.17 14.06 -10.83
C THR A 73 -5.69 14.41 -12.23
N ILE A 74 -5.07 13.42 -12.87
CA ILE A 74 -4.60 13.52 -14.26
C ILE A 74 -5.57 12.85 -15.22
N LEU A 75 -6.31 11.85 -14.74
CA LEU A 75 -7.27 11.11 -15.54
C LEU A 75 -8.42 10.59 -14.67
N LYS A 76 -9.63 10.64 -15.20
CA LYS A 76 -10.83 10.02 -14.62
C LYS A 76 -11.42 9.02 -15.62
N LEU A 77 -11.76 7.82 -15.18
CA LEU A 77 -12.60 6.90 -15.94
C LEU A 77 -14.07 7.14 -15.56
N THR A 78 -14.97 6.90 -16.49
CA THR A 78 -16.40 6.98 -16.23
C THR A 78 -17.13 5.79 -16.84
N GLY A 79 -18.18 5.37 -16.14
CA GLY A 79 -18.95 4.17 -16.44
C GLY A 79 -20.10 4.41 -17.42
N PRO A 80 -20.84 3.35 -17.78
CA PRO A 80 -21.91 3.40 -18.78
C PRO A 80 -23.13 4.24 -18.36
N PHE A 81 -23.22 4.62 -17.08
CA PHE A 81 -24.36 5.38 -16.53
C PHE A 81 -24.19 6.90 -16.66
N GLU A 82 -22.99 7.40 -16.98
CA GLU A 82 -22.81 8.82 -17.28
C GLU A 82 -23.31 9.08 -18.71
N ASN A 83 -24.47 9.73 -18.82
CA ASN A 83 -25.15 9.93 -20.11
C ASN A 83 -24.32 10.85 -21.03
N PRO A 84 -23.72 10.33 -22.12
CA PRO A 84 -22.92 11.13 -23.05
C PRO A 84 -23.75 12.21 -23.75
N ALA A 85 -25.08 12.02 -23.85
CA ALA A 85 -26.00 12.98 -24.47
C ALA A 85 -26.07 14.31 -23.71
N ARG A 86 -25.62 14.38 -22.44
CA ARG A 86 -25.55 15.65 -21.70
C ARG A 86 -24.44 16.58 -22.20
N HIS A 87 -23.49 16.07 -22.99
CA HIS A 87 -22.31 16.82 -23.44
C HIS A 87 -21.94 16.49 -24.90
N GLU A 88 -22.94 16.19 -25.75
CA GLU A 88 -22.80 15.59 -27.09
C GLU A 88 -21.75 16.25 -28.02
N ASN A 89 -21.39 17.52 -27.78
CA ASN A 89 -20.41 18.27 -28.57
C ASN A 89 -18.98 18.36 -27.97
N ASP A 90 -18.72 17.81 -26.78
CA ASP A 90 -17.45 17.96 -26.06
C ASP A 90 -16.54 16.72 -26.11
N TYR A 91 -16.95 15.69 -26.87
CA TYR A 91 -16.27 14.41 -26.97
C TYR A 91 -15.41 14.30 -28.23
N PHE A 92 -14.30 13.59 -28.10
CA PHE A 92 -13.49 13.16 -29.24
C PHE A 92 -12.89 11.78 -28.99
N THR A 93 -12.46 11.11 -30.05
CA THR A 93 -11.83 9.80 -29.96
C THR A 93 -10.33 9.94 -29.74
N LEU A 94 -9.78 9.10 -28.87
CA LEU A 94 -8.35 9.07 -28.59
C LEU A 94 -7.83 7.63 -28.63
N ASN A 95 -6.68 7.44 -29.28
CA ASN A 95 -5.94 6.18 -29.22
C ASN A 95 -4.95 6.21 -28.05
N ILE A 96 -5.27 5.49 -26.98
CA ILE A 96 -4.40 5.30 -25.82
C ILE A 96 -3.76 3.93 -25.95
N SER A 97 -2.48 3.84 -26.28
CA SER A 97 -1.70 2.58 -26.39
C SER A 97 -2.37 1.47 -27.22
N GLY A 98 -3.00 1.82 -28.33
CA GLY A 98 -3.69 0.89 -29.24
C GLY A 98 -5.19 0.75 -28.98
N LYS A 99 -5.70 1.28 -27.86
CA LYS A 99 -7.14 1.26 -27.54
C LYS A 99 -7.77 2.60 -27.90
N ILE A 100 -8.76 2.56 -28.80
CA ILE A 100 -9.60 3.72 -29.12
C ILE A 100 -10.67 3.87 -28.04
N VAL A 101 -10.78 5.06 -27.46
CA VAL A 101 -11.74 5.42 -26.41
C VAL A 101 -12.31 6.80 -26.68
N ASP A 102 -13.54 7.02 -26.23
CA ASP A 102 -14.15 8.35 -26.24
C ASP A 102 -13.70 9.11 -25.00
N VAL A 103 -13.30 10.37 -25.19
CA VAL A 103 -12.77 11.21 -24.13
C VAL A 103 -13.34 12.61 -24.17
N ARG A 104 -13.30 13.30 -23.02
CA ARG A 104 -13.47 14.76 -22.93
C ARG A 104 -12.39 15.34 -22.05
N VAL A 105 -12.10 16.63 -22.24
CA VAL A 105 -11.19 17.37 -21.37
C VAL A 105 -12.01 18.10 -20.30
N CYS A 106 -11.67 17.88 -19.04
CA CYS A 106 -12.28 18.53 -17.89
C CYS A 106 -11.23 19.34 -17.13
N ILE A 107 -11.53 20.59 -16.81
CA ILE A 107 -10.61 21.49 -16.10
C ILE A 107 -10.17 20.90 -14.75
N PHE A 108 -11.10 20.24 -14.05
CA PHE A 108 -10.85 19.68 -12.72
C PHE A 108 -10.12 18.33 -12.75
N HIS A 109 -10.47 17.45 -13.70
CA HIS A 109 -10.02 16.04 -13.71
C HIS A 109 -9.00 15.71 -14.81
N GLY A 110 -8.61 16.69 -15.64
CA GLY A 110 -7.76 16.44 -16.80
C GLY A 110 -8.52 15.67 -17.89
N LEU A 111 -8.06 14.48 -18.23
CA LEU A 111 -8.70 13.64 -19.24
C LEU A 111 -9.80 12.78 -18.61
N VAL A 112 -11.03 12.85 -19.12
CA VAL A 112 -12.12 11.95 -18.72
C VAL A 112 -12.33 10.92 -19.82
N VAL A 113 -12.19 9.63 -19.49
CA VAL A 113 -12.22 8.50 -20.42
C VAL A 113 -13.49 7.69 -20.21
N PHE A 114 -14.28 7.56 -21.27
CA PHE A 114 -15.54 6.84 -21.27
C PHE A 114 -15.28 5.41 -21.70
N SER A 115 -15.71 4.46 -20.88
CA SER A 115 -15.61 3.05 -21.24
C SER A 115 -16.73 2.22 -20.62
N ARG A 116 -17.27 1.30 -21.44
CA ARG A 116 -18.17 0.23 -20.98
C ARG A 116 -17.42 -0.90 -20.25
N SER A 117 -16.11 -1.01 -20.45
CA SER A 117 -15.26 -2.02 -19.82
C SER A 117 -13.96 -1.38 -19.34
N TRP A 118 -13.77 -1.33 -18.03
CA TRP A 118 -12.66 -0.60 -17.43
C TRP A 118 -11.31 -1.32 -17.60
N GLU A 119 -11.24 -2.65 -17.45
CA GLU A 119 -9.95 -3.35 -17.42
C GLU A 119 -9.07 -3.14 -18.66
N PRO A 120 -9.56 -3.30 -19.90
CA PRO A 120 -8.73 -3.10 -21.09
C PRO A 120 -8.25 -1.65 -21.23
N VAL A 121 -9.10 -0.70 -20.82
CA VAL A 121 -8.80 0.73 -20.88
C VAL A 121 -7.78 1.12 -19.82
N ILE A 122 -7.93 0.64 -18.59
CA ILE A 122 -6.96 0.86 -17.51
C ILE A 122 -5.61 0.27 -17.88
N LYS A 123 -5.55 -0.95 -18.43
CA LYS A 123 -4.30 -1.54 -18.94
C LYS A 123 -3.65 -0.67 -20.00
N SER A 124 -4.44 -0.11 -20.92
CA SER A 124 -3.93 0.78 -21.97
C SER A 124 -3.38 2.09 -21.43
N ILE A 125 -4.11 2.71 -20.50
CA ILE A 125 -3.70 3.92 -19.78
C ILE A 125 -2.42 3.65 -19.00
N HIS A 126 -2.36 2.54 -18.26
CA HIS A 126 -1.20 2.14 -17.49
C HIS A 126 0.03 1.94 -18.37
N ASN A 127 -0.08 1.23 -19.49
CA ASN A 127 1.02 1.09 -20.44
C ASN A 127 1.47 2.45 -21.02
N TYR A 128 0.53 3.38 -21.23
CA TYR A 128 0.85 4.72 -21.70
C TYR A 128 1.65 5.50 -20.64
N LEU A 129 1.19 5.48 -19.38
CA LEU A 129 1.85 6.14 -18.25
C LEU A 129 3.22 5.55 -17.97
N LEU A 130 3.36 4.23 -17.98
CA LEU A 130 4.62 3.52 -17.86
C LEU A 130 5.61 3.98 -18.94
N ASN A 131 5.13 4.11 -20.18
CA ASN A 131 5.94 4.63 -21.27
C ASN A 131 6.30 6.11 -21.03
N LEU A 132 5.37 6.96 -20.60
CA LEU A 132 5.57 8.41 -20.44
C LEU A 132 6.48 8.78 -19.26
N PHE A 133 6.16 8.28 -18.07
CA PHE A 133 6.86 8.58 -16.81
C PHE A 133 8.09 7.70 -16.59
N GLY A 134 8.14 6.54 -17.24
CA GLY A 134 9.20 5.56 -17.08
C GLY A 134 8.92 4.54 -15.98
N SER A 135 9.83 3.57 -15.87
CA SER A 135 9.72 2.45 -14.93
C SER A 135 10.23 2.74 -13.52
N SER A 136 10.81 3.92 -13.28
CA SER A 136 11.27 4.35 -11.94
C SER A 136 10.13 4.79 -11.04
N VAL A 137 8.98 5.15 -11.64
CA VAL A 137 7.79 5.58 -10.89
C VAL A 137 7.06 4.34 -10.37
N GLU A 138 6.79 4.32 -9.07
CA GLU A 138 5.98 3.27 -8.45
C GLU A 138 4.51 3.43 -8.85
N TYR A 139 3.79 2.32 -9.05
CA TYR A 139 2.35 2.34 -9.26
C TYR A 139 1.63 1.73 -8.06
N ARG A 140 0.56 2.39 -7.63
CA ARG A 140 -0.26 1.99 -6.48
C ARG A 140 -1.71 1.80 -6.93
N TRP A 141 -2.37 0.78 -6.39
CA TRP A 141 -3.78 0.51 -6.65
C TRP A 141 -4.54 0.50 -5.33
N THR A 142 -5.57 1.32 -5.24
CA THR A 142 -6.48 1.43 -4.10
C THR A 142 -7.87 1.04 -4.56
N THR A 143 -8.43 -0.05 -4.03
CA THR A 143 -9.82 -0.43 -4.34
C THR A 143 -10.81 0.51 -3.66
N SER A 144 -12.03 0.61 -4.18
CA SER A 144 -13.06 1.40 -3.49
C SER A 144 -13.49 0.68 -2.23
N THR A 145 -13.55 1.43 -1.12
CA THR A 145 -14.08 0.97 0.17
C THR A 145 -15.58 1.14 0.28
N ARG A 146 -16.25 1.64 -0.76
CA ARG A 146 -17.65 2.03 -0.72
C ARG A 146 -18.52 1.10 -1.55
N THR A 147 -19.38 0.41 -0.82
CA THR A 147 -20.59 -0.30 -1.23
C THR A 147 -20.42 -1.75 -1.67
N ASP A 148 -21.22 -2.57 -1.00
CA ASP A 148 -21.88 -3.83 -1.37
C ASP A 148 -22.43 -3.91 -2.81
N LEU A 149 -22.30 -2.86 -3.62
CA LEU A 149 -22.84 -2.76 -4.98
C LEU A 149 -21.82 -3.14 -6.06
N PHE A 150 -20.52 -3.22 -5.74
CA PHE A 150 -19.47 -3.55 -6.71
C PHE A 150 -18.52 -4.61 -6.18
N GLU A 151 -18.33 -5.68 -6.97
CA GLU A 151 -17.30 -6.70 -6.71
C GLU A 151 -15.91 -6.06 -6.71
N VAL A 152 -15.02 -6.55 -5.84
CA VAL A 152 -13.62 -6.10 -5.81
C VAL A 152 -12.97 -6.32 -7.17
N PHE A 153 -12.50 -5.23 -7.76
CA PHE A 153 -11.84 -5.22 -9.05
C PHE A 153 -10.38 -4.78 -8.92
N ILE A 154 -9.47 -5.67 -9.32
CA ILE A 154 -8.03 -5.41 -9.36
C ILE A 154 -7.48 -5.73 -10.75
N PRO A 155 -7.09 -4.73 -11.55
CA PRO A 155 -6.56 -4.96 -12.89
C PRO A 155 -5.14 -5.51 -12.83
N ARG A 156 -4.81 -6.40 -13.78
CA ARG A 156 -3.44 -6.91 -13.96
C ARG A 156 -2.56 -5.83 -14.59
N LEU A 157 -1.81 -5.11 -13.76
CA LEU A 157 -0.90 -4.02 -14.15
C LEU A 157 0.56 -4.43 -13.97
N LYS A 158 1.45 -3.84 -14.77
CA LYS A 158 2.91 -4.04 -14.63
C LYS A 158 3.44 -3.09 -13.56
N ASN A 159 4.54 -3.45 -12.90
CA ASN A 159 5.20 -2.59 -11.90
C ASN A 159 4.25 -2.06 -10.80
N LEU A 160 3.21 -2.84 -10.45
CA LEU A 160 2.36 -2.51 -9.31
C LEU A 160 3.14 -2.83 -8.03
N SER A 161 3.41 -1.79 -7.25
CA SER A 161 4.25 -1.85 -6.04
C SER A 161 3.42 -1.92 -4.76
N VAL A 162 2.22 -1.34 -4.78
CA VAL A 162 1.34 -1.23 -3.61
C VAL A 162 -0.07 -1.61 -4.01
N LEU A 163 -0.69 -2.45 -3.21
CA LEU A 163 -2.11 -2.78 -3.27
C LEU A 163 -2.75 -2.40 -1.95
N ASN A 164 -3.64 -1.41 -1.96
CA ASN A 164 -4.52 -1.10 -0.86
C ASN A 164 -5.93 -1.60 -1.20
N THR A 165 -6.46 -2.51 -0.39
CA THR A 165 -7.80 -3.02 -0.63
C THR A 165 -8.56 -3.30 0.64
N SER A 166 -9.87 -3.05 0.57
CA SER A 166 -10.82 -3.58 1.52
C SER A 166 -11.50 -4.82 0.94
N CYS A 167 -11.67 -5.86 1.73
CA CYS A 167 -12.34 -7.09 1.29
C CYS A 167 -13.38 -7.56 2.31
N GLY A 168 -14.52 -8.01 1.80
CA GLY A 168 -15.37 -8.97 2.51
C GLY A 168 -14.86 -10.39 2.33
N GLU A 169 -15.46 -11.34 3.05
CA GLU A 169 -15.19 -12.78 2.91
C GLU A 169 -15.33 -13.27 1.45
N ASN A 170 -16.35 -12.77 0.74
CA ASN A 170 -16.58 -13.10 -0.67
C ASN A 170 -15.48 -12.59 -1.61
N ASP A 171 -14.80 -11.49 -1.25
CA ASP A 171 -13.77 -10.88 -2.08
C ASP A 171 -12.40 -11.52 -1.88
N MET A 172 -12.17 -12.21 -0.75
CA MET A 172 -10.87 -12.81 -0.42
C MET A 172 -10.38 -13.76 -1.52
N LYS A 173 -11.27 -14.59 -2.07
CA LYS A 173 -10.95 -15.50 -3.19
C LYS A 173 -10.52 -14.75 -4.45
N THR A 174 -11.17 -13.62 -4.75
CA THR A 174 -10.85 -12.78 -5.91
C THR A 174 -9.48 -12.13 -5.74
N VAL A 175 -9.20 -11.61 -4.54
CA VAL A 175 -7.89 -11.01 -4.24
C VAL A 175 -6.78 -12.06 -4.27
N ASP A 176 -7.00 -13.24 -3.68
CA ASP A 176 -6.00 -14.30 -3.70
C ASP A 176 -5.70 -14.77 -5.13
N THR A 177 -6.74 -14.98 -5.94
CA THR A 177 -6.60 -15.34 -7.36
C THR A 177 -5.79 -14.29 -8.13
N TYR A 178 -5.98 -13.01 -7.82
CA TYR A 178 -5.16 -11.94 -8.38
C TYR A 178 -3.69 -12.09 -7.96
N LEU A 179 -3.43 -12.19 -6.65
CA LEU A 179 -2.09 -12.29 -6.07
C LEU A 179 -1.33 -13.51 -6.61
N LEU A 180 -1.98 -14.66 -6.75
CA LEU A 180 -1.40 -15.86 -7.36
C LEU A 180 -0.85 -15.58 -8.77
N SER A 181 -1.53 -14.74 -9.54
CA SER A 181 -1.11 -14.37 -10.91
C SER A 181 -0.19 -13.14 -11.00
N SER A 182 -0.04 -12.37 -9.93
CA SER A 182 0.79 -11.15 -9.93
C SER A 182 2.25 -11.44 -9.55
N PRO A 183 3.21 -10.56 -9.93
CA PRO A 183 4.48 -10.49 -9.22
C PRO A 183 4.25 -10.23 -7.72
N VAL A 184 5.25 -10.55 -6.90
CA VAL A 184 5.21 -10.22 -5.47
C VAL A 184 5.10 -8.71 -5.30
N ILE A 185 4.03 -8.27 -4.64
CA ILE A 185 3.76 -6.86 -4.39
C ILE A 185 4.61 -6.41 -3.19
N LYS A 186 5.22 -5.23 -3.28
CA LYS A 186 6.11 -4.71 -2.23
C LYS A 186 5.35 -4.41 -0.93
N ARG A 187 4.20 -3.74 -1.02
CA ARG A 187 3.31 -3.43 0.12
C ARG A 187 1.89 -3.86 -0.18
N ILE A 188 1.26 -4.54 0.78
CA ILE A 188 -0.17 -4.83 0.72
C ILE A 188 -0.84 -4.27 1.97
N ASP A 189 -1.79 -3.38 1.78
CA ASP A 189 -2.67 -2.86 2.82
C ASP A 189 -4.06 -3.48 2.66
N PHE A 190 -4.57 -4.02 3.76
CA PHE A 190 -5.76 -4.84 3.79
C PHE A 190 -6.68 -4.41 4.93
N PHE A 191 -7.92 -4.04 4.57
CA PHE A 191 -8.99 -3.78 5.53
C PHE A 191 -10.03 -4.89 5.44
N ILE A 192 -10.10 -5.74 6.46
CA ILE A 192 -11.02 -6.88 6.50
C ILE A 192 -12.30 -6.43 7.20
N PHE A 193 -13.43 -6.51 6.50
CA PHE A 193 -14.76 -6.28 7.06
C PHE A 193 -15.66 -7.49 6.86
N CYS A 194 -16.52 -7.79 7.83
CA CYS A 194 -17.53 -8.84 7.66
C CYS A 194 -18.75 -8.26 6.94
N SER A 195 -19.31 -8.99 5.97
CA SER A 195 -20.55 -8.59 5.31
C SER A 195 -21.69 -8.54 6.34
N LEU A 196 -22.38 -7.41 6.39
CA LEU A 196 -23.66 -7.30 7.07
C LEU A 196 -24.76 -7.69 6.09
N ASP A 197 -25.58 -8.66 6.48
CA ASP A 197 -26.92 -8.75 5.93
C ASP A 197 -27.67 -7.49 6.39
N ARG A 198 -27.96 -6.57 5.45
CA ARG A 198 -28.92 -5.44 5.57
C ARG A 198 -28.57 -4.29 6.55
N GLY A 199 -27.66 -3.42 6.12
CA GLY A 199 -27.86 -1.96 6.25
C GLY A 199 -27.65 -1.29 7.62
N PHE A 200 -27.10 -1.97 8.62
CA PHE A 200 -26.64 -1.34 9.86
C PHE A 200 -25.24 -1.84 10.20
N PHE A 201 -24.27 -0.94 10.41
CA PHE A 201 -22.98 -1.26 11.04
C PHE A 201 -23.23 -1.75 12.49
N SER A 202 -23.67 -3.00 12.65
CA SER A 202 -23.80 -3.65 13.95
C SER A 202 -22.57 -4.52 14.19
N ARG A 203 -22.13 -4.59 15.44
CA ARG A 203 -20.96 -5.38 15.91
C ARG A 203 -20.98 -6.78 15.28
N CYS A 204 -20.04 -7.04 14.37
CA CYS A 204 -19.79 -8.33 13.74
C CYS A 204 -19.77 -9.51 14.75
N GLY A 205 -20.29 -10.67 14.37
CA GLY A 205 -20.03 -11.91 15.09
C GLY A 205 -18.56 -12.31 15.00
N TYR A 206 -18.16 -13.26 15.84
CA TYR A 206 -16.85 -13.92 15.79
C TYR A 206 -16.54 -14.39 14.35
N MET A 207 -15.37 -14.02 13.82
CA MET A 207 -14.82 -14.75 12.67
C MET A 207 -14.49 -16.17 13.17
N PRO A 208 -14.95 -17.24 12.50
CA PRO A 208 -14.32 -18.54 12.68
C PRO A 208 -12.82 -18.38 12.43
N THR A 209 -12.02 -19.13 13.17
CA THR A 209 -10.55 -19.23 13.11
C THR A 209 -9.98 -19.70 11.75
N GLU A 210 -10.72 -19.54 10.65
CA GLU A 210 -10.27 -19.88 9.30
C GLU A 210 -9.30 -18.82 8.78
N GLU A 211 -8.24 -19.30 8.14
CA GLU A 211 -7.22 -18.43 7.57
C GLU A 211 -7.83 -17.61 6.43
N PRO A 212 -7.75 -16.25 6.44
CA PRO A 212 -8.40 -15.43 5.42
C PRO A 212 -7.78 -15.64 4.03
N PHE A 213 -6.54 -16.13 3.99
CA PHE A 213 -5.83 -16.52 2.78
C PHE A 213 -5.17 -17.87 2.98
N PRO A 214 -5.11 -18.72 1.93
CA PRO A 214 -4.39 -19.99 2.00
C PRO A 214 -2.89 -19.76 2.28
N PRO A 215 -2.19 -20.69 2.94
CA PRO A 215 -0.76 -20.57 3.28
C PRO A 215 0.15 -20.22 2.09
N GLU A 216 -0.22 -20.64 0.88
CA GLU A 216 0.53 -20.40 -0.35
C GLU A 216 0.31 -19.00 -0.96
N SER A 217 -0.54 -18.18 -0.35
CA SER A 217 -0.87 -16.85 -0.85
C SER A 217 0.38 -15.97 -0.94
N LYS A 218 0.52 -15.25 -2.07
CA LYS A 218 1.61 -14.27 -2.24
C LYS A 218 1.46 -13.06 -1.34
N LEU A 219 0.34 -12.91 -0.64
CA LEU A 219 0.15 -11.91 0.42
C LEU A 219 1.30 -11.98 1.43
N TYR A 220 1.65 -13.20 1.85
CA TYR A 220 2.64 -13.45 2.88
C TYR A 220 4.08 -13.18 2.45
N GLN A 221 4.32 -13.05 1.14
CA GLN A 221 5.62 -12.78 0.55
C GLN A 221 5.87 -11.27 0.37
N ALA A 222 4.86 -10.43 0.62
CA ALA A 222 5.02 -8.98 0.52
C ALA A 222 6.08 -8.48 1.51
N GLN A 223 6.94 -7.57 1.07
CA GLN A 223 7.99 -7.02 1.95
C GLN A 223 7.40 -6.30 3.16
N SER A 224 6.22 -5.71 2.99
CA SER A 224 5.49 -5.09 4.08
C SER A 224 3.98 -5.29 3.97
N ILE A 225 3.31 -5.47 5.10
CA ILE A 225 1.84 -5.59 5.17
C ILE A 225 1.21 -4.66 6.19
N GLY A 226 0.06 -4.12 5.85
CA GLY A 226 -0.83 -3.38 6.75
C GLY A 226 -2.14 -4.12 6.84
N VAL A 227 -2.57 -4.49 8.03
CA VAL A 227 -3.81 -5.25 8.21
C VAL A 227 -4.65 -4.59 9.27
N THR A 228 -5.87 -4.20 8.91
CA THR A 228 -6.88 -3.79 9.88
C THR A 228 -7.97 -4.86 9.92
N GLN A 229 -8.18 -5.42 11.10
CA GLN A 229 -9.12 -6.51 11.36
C GLN A 229 -9.84 -6.29 12.69
N ARG A 230 -10.86 -7.10 12.98
CA ARG A 230 -11.64 -6.95 14.21
C ARG A 230 -11.03 -7.72 15.38
N GLU A 231 -10.90 -9.02 15.28
CA GLU A 231 -10.25 -9.83 16.30
C GLU A 231 -8.94 -10.37 15.74
N LEU A 232 -7.91 -10.33 16.56
CA LEU A 232 -6.66 -11.04 16.39
C LEU A 232 -6.85 -12.33 17.19
N ALA A 233 -7.51 -13.31 16.58
CA ALA A 233 -7.24 -14.70 16.92
C ALA A 233 -6.01 -15.04 16.06
N THR A 234 -4.82 -15.06 16.67
CA THR A 234 -3.47 -15.24 16.08
C THR A 234 -3.51 -15.04 14.59
N PRO A 235 -3.27 -13.82 14.04
CA PRO A 235 -3.73 -13.53 12.70
C PRO A 235 -3.21 -14.62 11.81
N ALA A 236 -4.12 -15.36 11.21
CA ALA A 236 -3.75 -16.31 10.18
C ALA A 236 -2.90 -15.64 9.10
N VAL A 237 -3.00 -14.30 9.01
CA VAL A 237 -2.10 -13.47 8.23
C VAL A 237 -0.63 -13.46 8.70
N LEU A 238 -0.35 -13.40 10.01
CA LEU A 238 1.03 -13.47 10.52
C LEU A 238 1.58 -14.89 10.46
N ARG A 239 0.75 -15.92 10.65
CA ARG A 239 1.25 -17.32 10.77
C ARG A 239 2.17 -17.75 9.63
N HIS A 240 1.91 -17.24 8.43
CA HIS A 240 2.63 -17.56 7.21
C HIS A 240 3.50 -16.40 6.69
N TYR A 241 3.50 -15.24 7.36
CA TYR A 241 4.17 -14.04 6.89
C TYR A 241 5.70 -14.19 6.81
N GLN A 242 6.28 -13.79 5.68
CA GLN A 242 7.71 -13.95 5.35
C GLN A 242 8.41 -12.62 5.04
N GLY A 243 7.70 -11.50 5.15
CA GLY A 243 8.24 -10.18 4.86
C GLY A 243 8.98 -9.54 6.03
N ARG A 244 9.26 -8.25 5.87
CA ARG A 244 10.16 -7.47 6.75
C ARG A 244 9.42 -6.59 7.73
N GLN A 245 8.28 -6.00 7.34
CA GLN A 245 7.57 -5.04 8.19
C GLN A 245 6.06 -5.30 8.20
N ALA A 246 5.48 -5.54 9.37
CA ALA A 246 4.04 -5.75 9.53
C ALA A 246 3.43 -4.72 10.49
N PHE A 247 2.29 -4.16 10.09
CA PHE A 247 1.53 -3.19 10.89
C PHE A 247 0.10 -3.70 10.99
N ILE A 248 -0.36 -3.98 12.20
CA ILE A 248 -1.65 -4.62 12.44
C ILE A 248 -2.47 -3.76 13.37
N LYS A 249 -3.74 -3.53 13.01
CA LYS A 249 -4.74 -2.93 13.89
C LYS A 249 -5.84 -3.93 14.13
N CYS A 250 -6.16 -4.19 15.38
CA CYS A 250 -7.22 -5.10 15.79
C CYS A 250 -8.01 -4.56 16.97
N GLU A 251 -9.29 -4.93 17.12
CA GLU A 251 -10.07 -4.62 18.32
C GLU A 251 -9.61 -5.45 19.52
N ARG A 252 -9.31 -6.74 19.32
CA ARG A 252 -8.92 -7.67 20.40
C ARG A 252 -7.72 -8.51 19.99
N CYS A 253 -6.91 -8.90 20.97
CA CYS A 253 -5.78 -9.80 20.81
C CYS A 253 -5.69 -10.72 22.03
N GLU A 254 -5.59 -12.03 21.81
CA GLU A 254 -5.34 -12.94 22.92
C GLU A 254 -3.86 -12.93 23.30
N ASN A 255 -3.56 -13.09 24.61
CA ASN A 255 -2.17 -13.15 25.07
C ASN A 255 -1.42 -14.33 24.45
N GLN A 256 -2.12 -15.44 24.22
CA GLN A 256 -1.54 -16.65 23.65
C GLN A 256 -0.98 -16.39 22.24
N ASP A 257 -1.60 -15.47 21.50
CA ASP A 257 -1.17 -15.12 20.15
C ASP A 257 0.17 -14.41 20.13
N LEU A 258 0.37 -13.46 21.06
CA LEU A 258 1.64 -12.75 21.22
C LEU A 258 2.73 -13.67 21.77
N ILE A 259 2.37 -14.58 22.68
CA ILE A 259 3.29 -15.58 23.23
C ILE A 259 3.73 -16.55 22.14
N GLU A 260 2.81 -17.06 21.32
CA GLU A 260 3.11 -17.94 20.20
C GLU A 260 4.00 -17.23 19.17
N PHE A 261 3.67 -15.99 18.81
CA PHE A 261 4.49 -15.18 17.91
C PHE A 261 5.95 -15.06 18.40
N ILE A 262 6.15 -14.63 19.65
CA ILE A 262 7.49 -14.48 20.23
C ILE A 262 8.23 -15.81 20.25
N ASN A 263 7.56 -16.89 20.65
CA ASN A 263 8.20 -18.21 20.75
C ASN A 263 8.61 -18.78 19.38
N ARG A 264 7.78 -18.62 18.34
CA ARG A 264 8.11 -19.05 16.96
C ARG A 264 9.24 -18.22 16.36
N TRP A 265 9.30 -16.92 16.67
CA TRP A 265 10.44 -16.08 16.28
C TRP A 265 11.71 -16.49 17.03
N LYS A 266 11.62 -16.76 18.34
CA LYS A 266 12.76 -17.16 19.18
C LYS A 266 13.34 -18.51 18.77
N SER A 267 12.51 -19.50 18.47
CA SER A 267 12.98 -20.81 18.00
C SER A 267 13.60 -20.75 16.59
N GLY A 268 13.39 -19.65 15.85
CA GLY A 268 13.79 -19.51 14.46
C GLY A 268 12.88 -20.28 13.49
N GLU A 269 11.74 -20.80 13.96
CA GLU A 269 10.76 -21.53 13.14
C GLU A 269 10.07 -20.61 12.12
N ALA A 270 9.82 -19.35 12.49
CA ALA A 270 9.10 -18.39 11.66
C ALA A 270 9.72 -16.99 11.71
N PHE A 271 9.22 -16.09 10.85
CA PHE A 271 9.54 -14.65 10.87
C PHE A 271 11.02 -14.33 10.68
N ARG A 272 11.75 -15.16 9.91
CA ARG A 272 13.20 -15.02 9.76
C ARG A 272 13.63 -13.65 9.21
N ASN A 273 12.86 -13.10 8.26
CA ASN A 273 13.13 -11.82 7.62
C ASN A 273 12.49 -10.62 8.33
N LEU A 274 11.73 -10.85 9.42
CA LEU A 274 11.00 -9.79 10.10
C LEU A 274 12.00 -8.82 10.75
N GLU A 275 11.80 -7.54 10.51
CA GLU A 275 12.58 -6.43 11.06
C GLU A 275 11.74 -5.57 12.01
N TYR A 276 10.44 -5.42 11.72
CA TYR A 276 9.53 -4.62 12.52
C TYR A 276 8.11 -5.20 12.51
N LEU A 277 7.51 -5.32 13.69
CA LEU A 277 6.10 -5.62 13.87
C LEU A 277 5.49 -4.65 14.87
N GLU A 278 4.33 -4.13 14.51
CA GLU A 278 3.49 -3.33 15.40
C GLU A 278 2.06 -3.85 15.35
N ILE A 279 1.46 -3.99 16.52
CA ILE A 279 0.08 -4.42 16.71
C ILE A 279 -0.61 -3.43 17.65
N GLU A 280 -1.56 -2.68 17.12
CA GLU A 280 -2.44 -1.77 17.85
C GLU A 280 -3.74 -2.51 18.21
N ILE A 281 -4.11 -2.50 19.49
CA ILE A 281 -5.18 -3.31 20.08
C ILE A 281 -6.22 -2.41 20.76
N LEU A 282 -7.34 -2.13 20.08
CA LEU A 282 -8.22 -1.03 20.45
C LEU A 282 -9.04 -1.22 21.74
N ILE A 283 -9.35 -2.46 22.13
CA ILE A 283 -10.32 -2.73 23.22
C ILE A 283 -9.69 -3.45 24.43
N SER A 284 -8.66 -4.28 24.21
CA SER A 284 -8.06 -5.08 25.28
C SER A 284 -6.71 -4.52 25.72
N GLU A 285 -6.53 -4.34 27.03
CA GLU A 285 -5.21 -4.08 27.60
C GLU A 285 -4.30 -5.29 27.41
N VAL A 286 -3.03 -5.02 27.10
CA VAL A 286 -2.02 -6.07 26.92
C VAL A 286 -1.29 -6.28 28.27
N PRO A 287 -1.48 -7.43 28.96
CA PRO A 287 -0.86 -7.70 30.24
C PRO A 287 0.63 -8.05 30.06
N GLN A 288 1.45 -7.01 29.96
CA GLN A 288 2.90 -7.06 29.72
C GLN A 288 3.62 -8.12 30.58
N ASN A 289 3.38 -8.12 31.89
CA ASN A 289 4.04 -9.05 32.81
C ASN A 289 3.78 -10.53 32.49
N ARG A 290 2.56 -10.86 32.02
CA ARG A 290 2.21 -12.25 31.68
C ARG A 290 2.95 -12.71 30.43
N ILE A 291 3.00 -11.86 29.41
CA ILE A 291 3.67 -12.14 28.14
C ILE A 291 5.18 -12.26 28.37
N PHE A 292 5.77 -11.32 29.12
CA PHE A 292 7.21 -11.32 29.37
C PHE A 292 7.66 -12.52 30.21
N TYR A 293 6.86 -12.93 31.21
CA TYR A 293 7.10 -14.13 31.99
C TYR A 293 7.00 -15.39 31.12
N ALA A 294 5.92 -15.54 30.35
CA ALA A 294 5.68 -16.73 29.52
C ALA A 294 6.72 -16.92 28.40
N THR A 295 7.30 -15.83 27.90
CA THR A 295 8.28 -15.86 26.81
C THR A 295 9.73 -15.86 27.29
N GLY A 296 9.97 -15.78 28.60
CA GLY A 296 11.32 -15.68 29.16
C GLY A 296 12.07 -14.47 28.65
N THR A 297 11.40 -13.31 28.62
CA THR A 297 12.00 -12.05 28.16
C THR A 297 13.13 -11.62 29.10
N LYS A 298 14.26 -11.23 28.53
CA LYS A 298 15.44 -10.72 29.26
C LYS A 298 15.33 -9.20 29.44
N TYR A 299 16.07 -8.67 30.41
CA TYR A 299 16.07 -7.25 30.72
C TYR A 299 17.48 -6.70 30.78
N ILE A 300 17.67 -5.54 30.15
CA ILE A 300 18.82 -4.68 30.35
C ILE A 300 18.68 -4.05 31.75
N ASP A 301 19.80 -3.87 32.44
CA ASP A 301 19.85 -3.13 33.71
C ASP A 301 19.11 -1.78 33.59
N VAL A 302 18.22 -1.51 34.53
CA VAL A 302 17.37 -0.31 34.56
C VAL A 302 18.21 0.97 34.66
N THR A 303 19.44 0.88 35.18
CA THR A 303 20.38 2.01 35.29
C THR A 303 21.03 2.36 33.95
N LYS A 304 21.04 1.45 32.97
CA LYS A 304 21.61 1.66 31.64
C LYS A 304 20.62 2.35 30.72
N ARG A 305 21.11 3.01 29.67
CA ARG A 305 20.23 3.65 28.67
C ARG A 305 19.54 2.58 27.82
N SER A 306 18.22 2.64 27.71
CA SER A 306 17.47 1.81 26.77
C SER A 306 17.91 2.06 25.32
N PRO A 307 18.17 1.01 24.53
CA PRO A 307 18.38 1.14 23.10
C PRO A 307 17.06 1.52 22.42
N THR A 308 17.15 2.30 21.34
CA THR A 308 16.00 2.72 20.53
C THR A 308 16.12 2.12 19.14
N HIS A 309 15.21 1.21 18.80
CA HIS A 309 15.11 0.63 17.46
C HIS A 309 14.19 1.48 16.57
N THR A 310 14.69 1.88 15.40
CA THR A 310 13.90 2.56 14.36
C THR A 310 14.49 2.22 13.00
N LEU A 311 13.64 2.06 11.99
CA LEU A 311 14.04 1.70 10.63
C LEU A 311 13.28 2.55 9.61
N PRO A 312 13.81 2.77 8.39
CA PRO A 312 13.02 3.35 7.31
C PRO A 312 11.79 2.48 7.00
N LYS A 313 10.62 3.10 6.85
CA LYS A 313 9.41 2.40 6.40
C LYS A 313 9.61 1.94 4.95
N ILE A 314 9.25 0.69 4.65
CA ILE A 314 9.28 0.14 3.28
C ILE A 314 8.25 0.87 2.38
N PHE A 315 7.19 1.36 3.00
CA PHE A 315 6.12 2.11 2.38
C PHE A 315 5.73 3.31 3.25
N ILE A 316 5.60 4.47 2.62
CA ILE A 316 5.14 5.71 3.26
C ILE A 316 3.78 6.04 2.64
N ASP A 317 2.75 6.13 3.49
CA ASP A 317 1.39 6.47 3.07
C ASP A 317 1.28 7.96 2.72
N ASN A 318 0.23 8.32 1.99
CA ASN A 318 -0.04 9.67 1.56
C ASN A 318 -0.41 10.54 2.76
N GLY A 319 0.51 11.40 3.19
CA GLY A 319 0.32 12.29 4.34
C GLY A 319 0.99 11.79 5.63
N ASP A 320 1.72 10.67 5.55
CA ASP A 320 2.68 10.29 6.58
C ASP A 320 3.98 11.06 6.34
N ASP A 321 4.27 12.03 7.21
CA ASP A 321 5.49 12.83 7.16
C ASP A 321 6.68 12.09 7.83
N GLU A 322 6.45 10.92 8.43
CA GLU A 322 7.46 10.17 9.17
C GLU A 322 8.08 9.04 8.33
N PRO A 323 9.33 9.22 7.84
CA PRO A 323 9.97 8.25 6.95
C PRO A 323 10.40 6.95 7.65
N ASN A 324 10.39 6.94 8.99
CA ASN A 324 10.86 5.84 9.81
C ASN A 324 9.70 5.23 10.61
N THR A 325 9.89 3.98 11.04
CA THR A 325 9.00 3.30 11.98
C THR A 325 9.03 3.97 13.34
N ASP A 326 7.92 3.85 14.07
CA ASP A 326 7.81 4.35 15.43
C ASP A 326 8.95 3.78 16.30
N PRO A 327 9.58 4.63 17.12
CA PRO A 327 10.78 4.24 17.85
C PRO A 327 10.44 3.27 18.99
N ILE A 328 11.03 2.08 18.97
CA ILE A 328 10.90 1.09 20.04
C ILE A 328 12.04 1.31 21.03
N THR A 329 11.73 1.92 22.18
CA THR A 329 12.71 2.14 23.26
C THR A 329 12.38 1.21 24.42
N SER A 330 13.14 0.12 24.57
CA SER A 330 12.82 -0.93 25.54
C SER A 330 14.04 -1.54 26.21
N HIS A 331 13.94 -1.76 27.52
CA HIS A 331 14.88 -2.60 28.29
C HIS A 331 14.61 -4.09 28.09
N ALA A 332 13.42 -4.46 27.61
CA ALA A 332 12.98 -5.84 27.44
C ALA A 332 13.36 -6.35 26.06
N TYR A 333 14.01 -7.51 26.01
CA TYR A 333 14.46 -8.11 24.75
C TYR A 333 14.41 -9.64 24.79
N VAL A 334 14.38 -10.25 23.61
CA VAL A 334 14.47 -11.69 23.41
C VAL A 334 15.58 -12.01 22.42
N VAL A 335 16.09 -13.25 22.50
CA VAL A 335 17.18 -13.73 21.66
C VAL A 335 16.68 -14.93 20.87
N ARG A 336 16.99 -14.93 19.57
CA ARG A 336 16.68 -16.05 18.69
C ARG A 336 17.73 -17.15 18.84
N GLU A 337 17.28 -18.37 19.05
CA GLU A 337 18.13 -19.54 19.32
C GLU A 337 18.93 -19.97 18.10
N SER A 338 18.39 -19.78 16.89
CA SER A 338 19.01 -20.27 15.66
C SER A 338 20.24 -19.47 15.21
N ASP A 339 20.29 -18.17 15.49
CA ASP A 339 21.29 -17.24 14.95
C ASP A 339 21.76 -16.18 15.96
N GLY A 340 21.29 -16.22 17.21
CA GLY A 340 21.67 -15.29 18.27
C GLY A 340 21.15 -13.86 18.10
N HIS A 341 20.31 -13.58 17.09
CA HIS A 341 19.81 -12.23 16.86
C HIS A 341 18.90 -11.76 17.98
N VAL A 342 18.92 -10.46 18.25
CA VAL A 342 18.13 -9.84 19.30
C VAL A 342 16.90 -9.15 18.73
N ALA A 343 15.78 -9.22 19.46
CA ALA A 343 14.65 -8.33 19.25
C ALA A 343 14.27 -7.59 20.53
N SER A 344 14.06 -6.28 20.43
CA SER A 344 13.44 -5.48 21.47
C SER A 344 11.93 -5.71 21.46
N VAL A 345 11.36 -5.92 22.64
CA VAL A 345 9.91 -6.09 22.83
C VAL A 345 9.40 -4.95 23.67
N GLN A 346 8.39 -4.22 23.20
CA GLN A 346 7.77 -3.13 23.93
C GLN A 346 6.25 -3.33 23.94
N ILE A 347 5.66 -3.16 25.11
CA ILE A 347 4.21 -3.16 25.29
C ILE A 347 3.87 -1.86 25.99
N GLN A 348 3.12 -0.99 25.33
CA GLN A 348 2.72 0.29 25.88
C GLN A 348 1.23 0.50 25.62
N ARG A 349 0.45 0.56 26.70
CA ARG A 349 -1.03 0.70 26.66
C ARG A 349 -1.68 -0.41 25.81
N ASP A 350 -2.06 -0.05 24.60
CA ASP A 350 -2.77 -0.80 23.58
C ASP A 350 -1.85 -1.25 22.43
N THR A 351 -0.56 -0.95 22.48
CA THR A 351 0.38 -1.27 21.39
C THR A 351 1.41 -2.30 21.83
N PHE A 352 1.55 -3.35 21.02
CA PHE A 352 2.66 -4.30 21.06
C PHE A 352 3.61 -3.99 19.90
N SER A 353 4.88 -3.74 20.21
CA SER A 353 5.92 -3.44 19.23
C SER A 353 7.10 -4.40 19.38
N PHE A 354 7.63 -4.84 18.25
CA PHE A 354 8.70 -5.83 18.17
C PHE A 354 9.69 -5.43 17.08
N GLY A 355 10.92 -5.08 17.48
CA GLY A 355 11.97 -4.59 16.58
C GLY A 355 13.18 -5.51 16.60
N VAL A 356 13.56 -6.03 15.44
CA VAL A 356 14.66 -6.98 15.30
C VAL A 356 15.95 -6.26 14.94
N TRP A 357 16.97 -6.46 15.76
CA TRP A 357 18.30 -5.92 15.55
C TRP A 357 19.12 -6.88 14.67
N ASP A 358 19.82 -6.32 13.69
CA ASP A 358 20.86 -7.02 12.94
C ASP A 358 22.16 -7.11 13.78
N LYS A 359 22.05 -7.77 14.95
CA LYS A 359 23.09 -7.90 15.99
C LYS A 359 22.91 -9.16 16.83
N THR A 360 24.02 -9.77 17.24
CA THR A 360 24.00 -10.81 18.28
C THR A 360 23.71 -10.22 19.65
N GLU A 361 23.41 -11.07 20.64
CA GLU A 361 23.20 -10.62 22.02
C GLU A 361 24.40 -9.85 22.57
N GLU A 362 25.64 -10.31 22.33
CA GLU A 362 26.84 -9.63 22.81
C GLU A 362 27.01 -8.25 22.15
N GLU A 363 26.77 -8.15 20.85
CA GLU A 363 26.86 -6.89 20.12
C GLU A 363 25.78 -5.90 20.56
N PHE A 364 24.56 -6.38 20.78
CA PHE A 364 23.45 -5.59 21.30
C PHE A 364 23.73 -5.07 22.71
N LEU A 365 24.25 -5.91 23.61
CA LEU A 365 24.55 -5.50 24.98
C LEU A 365 25.70 -4.47 25.06
N ARG A 366 26.65 -4.50 24.14
CA ARG A 366 27.70 -3.46 24.03
C ARG A 366 27.18 -2.08 23.62
N MET A 367 26.00 -2.00 23.00
CA MET A 367 25.40 -0.72 22.63
C MET A 367 24.85 0.05 23.83
N VAL A 368 24.62 -0.64 24.95
CA VAL A 368 23.93 -0.12 26.14
C VAL A 368 24.85 -0.05 27.35
N GLU A 369 26.13 -0.40 27.18
CA GLU A 369 27.20 -0.30 28.20
C GLU A 369 27.67 1.12 28.47
#